data_AF-A0A9D8AF85-F1
#
_entry.id   AF-A0A9D8AF85-F1
#
_cell.length_a   1.000
_cell.length_b   1.000
_cell.length_c   1.000
_cell.angle_alpha   90.00
_cell.angle_beta   90.00
_cell.angle_gamma   90.00
#
_symmetry.space_group_name_H-M   'P 1'
#
loop_
_entity.id
_entity.type
_entity.pdbx_description
1 polymer ?
#
loop_
_entity_poly.entity_id
_entity_poly.type
_entity_poly.pdbx_seq_one_letter_code
_entity_poly.pdbx_strand_id
1 'polypeptide(L)' 'MECKIGESIESEGRSTREAITTALKKLGVPKDRVRVQVLSEERKGLFGMKGASQAKVRITVIK' A
#
# COMPACT_ATOMS: atom_id res chain seq x y z
N MET A 1 -21.50 9.98 2.16
CA MET A 1 -20.20 9.29 2.32
C MET A 1 -19.98 8.47 1.06
N GLU A 2 -19.53 9.14 0.00
CA GLU A 2 -19.37 8.53 -1.33
C GLU A 2 -18.08 7.72 -1.34
N CYS A 3 -18.22 6.40 -1.26
CA CYS A 3 -17.14 5.51 -1.58
C CYS A 3 -17.04 5.50 -3.11
N LYS A 4 -16.14 6.30 -3.69
CA LYS A 4 -15.95 6.37 -5.14
C LYS A 4 -15.45 5.01 -5.64
N ILE A 5 -16.38 4.28 -6.25
CA ILE A 5 -16.14 2.98 -6.88
C ILE A 5 -15.21 3.23 -8.07
N GLY A 6 -14.00 2.64 -8.04
CA GLY A 6 -12.98 2.82 -9.07
C GLY A 6 -11.77 3.67 -8.67
N GLU A 7 -11.69 4.17 -7.43
CA GLU A 7 -10.45 4.81 -6.97
C GLU A 7 -9.32 3.79 -6.78
N SER A 8 -8.17 4.08 -7.39
CA SER A 8 -6.92 3.38 -7.11
C SER A 8 -5.89 4.35 -6.56
N ILE A 9 -5.34 4.05 -5.39
CA ILE A 9 -4.30 4.83 -4.72
C ILE A 9 -3.00 4.04 -4.71
N GLU A 10 -1.92 4.70 -5.10
CA GLU A 10 -0.56 4.21 -4.88
C GLU A 10 -0.06 4.75 -3.55
N SER A 11 0.56 3.88 -2.76
CA SER A 11 1.20 4.26 -1.51
C SER A 11 2.52 3.57 -1.37
N GLU A 12 3.48 4.35 -0.90
CA GLU A 12 4.82 3.91 -0.59
C GLU A 12 5.05 4.05 0.91
N GLY A 13 5.90 3.19 1.44
CA GLY A 13 6.18 3.16 2.88
C GLY A 13 7.51 2.50 3.17
N ARG A 14 7.94 2.63 4.43
CA ARG A 14 9.14 1.93 4.91
C ARG A 14 8.97 0.41 4.85
N SER A 15 7.71 -0.04 4.98
CA SER A 15 7.30 -1.42 4.76
C SER A 15 5.99 -1.50 3.98
N THR A 16 5.79 -2.62 3.29
CA THR A 16 4.60 -3.07 2.58
C THR A 16 3.39 -2.98 3.48
N ARG A 17 3.54 -3.44 4.73
CA ARG A 17 2.48 -3.44 5.74
C ARG A 17 2.07 -2.02 6.16
N GLU A 18 3.03 -1.11 6.24
CA GLU A 18 2.82 0.30 6.59
C GLU A 18 2.14 1.05 5.44
N ALA A 19 2.58 0.80 4.21
CA ALA A 19 2.00 1.35 2.99
C ALA A 19 0.54 0.90 2.81
N ILE A 20 0.25 -0.40 3.01
CA ILE A 20 -1.12 -0.94 2.93
C ILE A 20 -2.03 -0.31 3.98
N THR A 21 -1.57 -0.24 5.24
CA THR A 21 -2.39 0.30 6.34
C THR A 21 -2.73 1.77 6.11
N THR A 22 -1.76 2.55 5.62
CA THR A 22 -1.95 3.99 5.34
C THR A 22 -2.94 4.20 4.19
N ALA A 23 -2.82 3.42 3.12
CA ALA A 23 -3.73 3.50 1.98
C ALA A 23 -5.15 3.06 2.33
N LEU A 24 -5.31 1.98 3.10
CA LEU A 24 -6.62 1.54 3.61
C LEU A 24 -7.28 2.60 4.50
N LYS A 25 -6.52 3.24 5.41
CA LYS A 25 -7.02 4.33 6.25
C LYS A 25 -7.48 5.53 5.43
N LYS A 26 -6.75 5.90 4.38
CA LYS A 26 -7.12 7.01 3.49
C LYS A 26 -8.42 6.75 2.74
N LEU A 27 -8.58 5.52 2.23
CA LEU A 27 -9.79 5.12 1.50
C LEU A 27 -10.99 4.88 2.44
N GLY A 28 -10.75 4.54 3.71
CA GLY A 28 -11.81 4.22 4.67
C GLY A 28 -12.59 2.94 4.32
N VAL A 29 -12.00 2.08 3.50
CA VAL A 29 -12.61 0.83 3.01
C VAL A 29 -11.95 -0.39 3.66
N PRO A 30 -12.71 -1.49 3.85
CA PRO A 30 -12.13 -2.73 4.33
C PRO A 30 -11.22 -3.36 3.28
N LYS A 31 -10.17 -4.06 3.74
CA LYS A 31 -9.24 -4.84 2.90
C LYS A 31 -9.93 -5.84 1.96
N ASP A 32 -11.15 -6.24 2.31
CA ASP A 32 -11.97 -7.21 1.58
C ASP A 32 -12.53 -6.64 0.27
N ARG A 33 -12.78 -5.32 0.23
CA ARG A 33 -13.30 -4.60 -0.94
C ARG A 33 -12.21 -3.88 -1.73
N VAL A 34 -10.95 -4.29 -1.55
CA VAL A 34 -9.84 -3.69 -2.28
C VAL A 34 -8.89 -4.76 -2.78
N ARG A 35 -8.30 -4.47 -3.93
CA ARG A 35 -7.23 -5.25 -4.52
C ARG A 35 -5.90 -4.59 -4.20
N VAL A 36 -5.07 -5.27 -3.42
CA VAL A 36 -3.70 -4.85 -3.11
C VAL A 36 -2.75 -5.46 -4.15
N GLN A 37 -1.97 -4.62 -4.81
CA GLN A 37 -0.96 -5.02 -5.78
C GLN A 37 0.39 -4.46 -5.33
N VAL A 38 1.33 -5.33 -5.00
CA VAL A 38 2.69 -4.91 -4.60
C VAL A 38 3.50 -4.66 -5.87
N LEU A 39 3.88 -3.40 -6.10
CA LEU A 39 4.71 -3.00 -7.24
C LEU A 39 6.20 -3.13 -6.91
N SER A 40 6.55 -2.98 -5.64
CA SER A 40 7.92 -3.21 -5.15
C SER A 40 7.87 -3.75 -3.74
N GLU A 41 8.39 -4.96 -3.58
CA GLU A 41 8.64 -5.57 -2.28
C GLU A 41 9.82 -4.86 -1.64
N GLU A 42 9.64 -4.32 -0.44
CA GLU A 42 10.75 -3.77 0.35
C GLU A 42 11.88 -4.81 0.40
N ARG A 43 13.08 -4.42 -0.04
CA ARG A 43 14.26 -5.15 0.38
C ARG A 43 14.75 -4.48 1.64
N LYS A 44 14.53 -5.15 2.77
CA LYS A 44 15.34 -4.90 3.96
C LYS A 44 16.77 -5.24 3.57
N GLY A 45 17.59 -4.22 3.36
CA GLY A 45 19.02 -4.38 3.18
C GLY A 45 19.54 -5.24 4.34
N LEU A 46 19.97 -6.44 4.01
CA LEU A 46 20.70 -7.28 4.95
C LEU A 46 22.04 -6.58 5.15
N PHE A 47 22.46 -6.41 6.42
CA PHE A 47 23.68 -5.69 6.85
C PHE A 47 23.58 -4.16 6.90
N GLY A 48 23.06 -3.59 8.00
CA GLY A 48 23.54 -2.34 8.64
C GLY A 48 23.67 -1.04 7.83
N MET A 49 23.39 -1.03 6.53
CA MET A 49 23.54 0.10 5.63
C MET A 49 22.18 0.78 5.45
N LYS A 50 22.19 2.11 5.52
CA LYS A 50 21.03 3.00 5.29
C LYS A 50 20.55 2.91 3.83
N GLY A 51 19.96 1.77 3.46
CA GLY A 51 19.39 1.52 2.15
C GLY A 51 18.08 0.77 2.30
N ALA A 52 17.13 1.35 3.04
CA ALA A 52 15.78 0.83 3.08
C ALA A 52 15.09 1.20 1.75
N SER A 53 15.01 0.23 0.83
CA SER A 53 14.23 0.42 -0.38
C SER A 53 12.76 0.45 0.00
N GLN A 54 12.07 1.56 -0.30
CA GLN A 54 10.68 1.75 0.07
C GLN A 54 9.80 0.69 -0.60
N ALA A 55 8.85 0.14 0.16
CA ALA A 55 7.81 -0.70 -0.41
C ALA A 55 6.83 0.17 -1.18
N LYS A 56 6.43 -0.27 -2.37
CA LYS A 56 5.40 0.41 -3.16
C LYS A 56 4.23 -0.54 -3.39
N VAL A 57 3.04 -0.11 -3.00
CA VAL A 57 1.79 -0.87 -3.15
C VAL A 57 0.75 0.00 -3.84
N ARG A 58 -0.04 -0.62 -4.69
CA ARG A 58 -1.20 -0.02 -5.34
C ARG A 58 -2.44 -0.69 -4.80
N ILE A 59 -3.38 0.09 -4.29
CA ILE A 59 -4.66 -0.39 -3.81
C ILE A 59 -5.73 0.10 -4.75
N THR A 60 -6.54 -0.81 -5.27
CA THR A 60 -7.67 -0.49 -6.15
C THR A 60 -8.96 -0.93 -5.47
N VAL A 61 -9.92 -0.03 -5.32
CA VAL A 61 -11.25 -0.38 -4.79
C VAL A 61 -11.98 -1.25 -5.81
N ILE A 62 -12.32 -2.47 -5.39
CA ILE A 62 -13.17 -3.38 -6.15
C ILE A 62 -14.57 -3.33 -5.56
N LYS A 63 -15.55 -3.33 -6.46
CA LYS A 63 -16.96 -3.01 -6.18
C LYS A 63 -17.62 -4.02 -5.26
#